data_AF-A0A3D3LCW9-F1
#
_entry.id   AF-A0A3D3LCW9-F1
#
_cell.length_a   1.000
_cell.length_b   1.000
_cell.length_c   1.000
_cell.angle_alpha   90.00
_cell.angle_beta   90.00
_cell.angle_gamma   90.00
#
_symmetry.space_group_name_H-M   'P 1'
#
loop_
_entity.id
_entity.type
_entity.pdbx_description
1 polymer ?
#
loop_
_entity_poly.entity_id
_entity_poly.type
_entity_poly.pdbx_seq_one_letter_code
_entity_poly.pdbx_strand_id
1 'polypeptide(L)' 'MKDTPPEINRRLFDAMMRKTPAERLMMSLDMMATARELVMQGILREAGEATAIELQRRAFQRLHGVPCPW' A
#
# COMPACT_ATOMS: atom_id res chain seq x y z
N MET A 1 -0.28 16.50 -4.80
CA MET A 1 0.34 16.90 -3.51
C MET A 1 -0.01 18.36 -3.27
N LYS A 2 -1.13 18.63 -2.59
CA LYS A 2 -1.53 20.00 -2.24
C LYS A 2 -0.93 20.45 -0.89
N ASP A 3 -0.63 19.49 -0.02
CA ASP A 3 -0.11 19.74 1.33
C ASP A 3 1.42 19.67 1.44
N THR A 4 2.12 19.57 0.31
CA THR A 4 3.58 19.46 0.28
C THR A 4 4.19 20.72 -0.33
N PRO A 5 5.09 21.43 0.39
CA PRO A 5 5.73 22.63 -0.12
C PRO A 5 6.40 22.39 -1.50
N PRO A 6 6.36 23.37 -2.42
CA PRO A 6 6.86 23.20 -3.78
C PRO A 6 8.33 22.73 -3.86
N GLU A 7 9.16 23.22 -2.96
CA GLU A 7 10.58 22.83 -2.82
C GLU A 7 10.77 21.34 -2.47
N ILE A 8 9.88 20.78 -1.65
CA ILE A 8 9.90 19.37 -1.26
C ILE A 8 9.43 18.51 -2.43
N ASN A 9 8.37 18.94 -3.13
CA ASN A 9 7.94 18.28 -4.36
C ASN A 9 9.05 18.23 -5.40
N ARG A 10 9.82 19.32 -5.54
CA ARG A 10 10.93 19.37 -6.48
C ARG A 10 12.06 18.41 -6.09
N ARG A 11 12.45 18.39 -4.82
CA ARG A 11 13.46 17.43 -4.32
C ARG A 11 13.04 15.98 -4.53
N LEU A 12 11.78 15.67 -4.27
CA LEU A 12 11.22 14.33 -4.49
C LEU A 12 11.25 13.96 -5.98
N PHE A 13 10.82 14.87 -6.85
CA PHE A 13 10.84 14.68 -8.29
C PHE A 13 12.28 14.44 -8.81
N ASP A 14 13.23 15.29 -8.42
CA ASP A 14 14.63 15.16 -8.83
C ASP A 14 15.23 13.83 -8.36
N ALA A 15 14.91 13.39 -7.12
CA ALA A 15 15.33 12.09 -6.62
C ALA A 15 14.74 10.92 -7.41
N MET A 16 13.48 11.00 -7.83
CA MET A 16 12.83 10.00 -8.68
C MET A 16 13.40 9.97 -10.09
N MET A 17 13.80 11.11 -10.65
CA MET A 17 14.38 11.18 -12.00
C MET A 17 15.83 10.67 -12.07
N ARG A 18 16.54 10.59 -10.94
CA ARG A 18 17.86 9.94 -10.87
C ARG A 18 17.80 8.41 -11.01
N LYS A 19 16.62 7.82 -10.83
CA LYS A 19 16.40 6.37 -10.96
C LYS A 19 16.11 6.00 -12.41
N THR A 20 16.55 4.82 -12.81
CA THR A 20 16.20 4.22 -14.10
C THR A 20 14.69 3.94 -14.18
N PRO A 21 14.12 3.85 -15.38
CA PRO A 21 12.71 3.45 -15.56
C PRO A 21 12.37 2.11 -14.88
N ALA A 22 13.27 1.13 -14.92
CA ALA A 22 13.08 -0.17 -14.29
C ALA A 22 13.01 -0.07 -12.76
N GLU A 23 13.90 0.72 -12.13
CA GLU A 23 13.86 0.95 -10.69
C GLU A 23 12.58 1.68 -10.26
N ARG A 24 12.09 2.64 -11.05
CA ARG A 24 10.80 3.29 -10.77
C ARG A 24 9.62 2.32 -10.89
N LEU A 25 9.66 1.43 -11.87
CA LEU A 25 8.66 0.37 -12.02
C LEU A 25 8.68 -0.57 -10.81
N MET A 26 9.85 -1.06 -10.41
CA MET A 26 10.00 -1.92 -9.22
C MET A 26 9.49 -1.23 -7.95
N MET A 27 9.83 0.05 -7.73
CA MET A 27 9.28 0.82 -6.60
C MET A 27 7.76 0.90 -6.61
N SER A 28 7.13 1.01 -7.78
CA SER A 28 5.66 1.03 -7.89
C SER A 28 5.04 -0.33 -7.56
N LEU A 29 5.71 -1.42 -7.95
CA LEU A 29 5.29 -2.79 -7.63
C LEU A 29 5.47 -3.07 -6.13
N ASP A 30 6.59 -2.62 -5.55
CA ASP A 30 6.89 -2.72 -4.12
C ASP A 30 5.91 -1.90 -3.28
N MET A 31 5.42 -0.76 -3.78
CA MET A 31 4.45 0.06 -3.06
C MET A 31 3.14 -0.71 -2.83
N MET A 32 2.67 -1.46 -3.83
CA MET A 32 1.46 -2.28 -3.69
C MET A 32 1.69 -3.51 -2.82
N ALA A 33 2.88 -4.13 -2.89
CA ALA A 33 3.27 -5.20 -1.99
C ALA A 33 3.33 -4.71 -0.53
N THR A 34 3.98 -3.56 -0.30
CA THR A 34 4.10 -2.91 1.00
C THR A 34 2.72 -2.54 1.56
N ALA A 35 1.84 -1.97 0.75
CA ALA A 35 0.48 -1.65 1.17
C ALA A 35 -0.30 -2.90 1.59
N ARG A 36 -0.19 -4.01 0.83
CA ARG A 36 -0.80 -5.30 1.20
C ARG A 36 -0.25 -5.83 2.51
N GLU A 37 1.08 -5.82 2.68
CA GLU A 37 1.73 -6.30 3.90
C GLU A 37 1.25 -5.50 5.12
N LEU A 38 1.24 -4.16 5.03
CA LEU A 38 0.77 -3.29 6.11
C LEU A 38 -0.69 -3.56 6.48
N VAL A 39 -1.57 -3.77 5.49
CA VAL A 39 -2.97 -4.12 5.74
C VAL A 39 -3.09 -5.48 6.43
N MET A 40 -2.37 -6.49 5.95
CA MET A 40 -2.41 -7.84 6.51
C MET A 40 -1.91 -7.87 7.96
N GLN A 41 -0.80 -7.18 8.24
CA GLN A 41 -0.25 -7.07 9.62
C GLN A 41 -1.25 -6.40 10.56
N GLY A 42 -1.93 -5.33 10.11
CA GLY A 42 -2.99 -4.68 10.88
C GLY A 42 -4.15 -5.63 11.19
N ILE A 43 -4.60 -6.41 10.20
CA ILE A 43 -5.68 -7.37 10.36
C ILE A 43 -5.29 -8.49 11.33
N LEU A 44 -4.09 -9.07 11.19
CA LEU A 44 -3.60 -10.13 12.07
C LEU A 44 -3.56 -9.67 13.53
N ARG A 45 -3.14 -8.43 13.76
CA ARG A 45 -3.13 -7.82 15.11
C ARG A 45 -4.53 -7.65 15.69
N GLU A 46 -5.53 -7.35 14.86
CA GLU A 46 -6.93 -7.13 15.28
C GLU A 46 -7.73 -8.44 15.38
N ALA A 47 -7.37 -9.47 14.63
CA ALA A 47 -8.26 -10.58 14.34
C ALA A 47 -8.32 -11.67 15.41
N GLY A 48 -7.35 -11.75 16.32
CA GLY A 48 -7.27 -12.86 17.27
C GLY A 48 -7.22 -14.20 16.53
N GLU A 49 -8.01 -15.18 16.96
CA GLU A 49 -8.22 -16.40 16.19
C GLU A 49 -9.17 -16.13 15.02
N ALA A 50 -8.64 -16.18 13.80
CA ALA A 50 -9.40 -16.06 12.56
C ALA A 50 -8.91 -17.06 11.53
N THR A 51 -9.85 -17.62 10.77
CA THR A 51 -9.57 -18.51 9.65
C THR A 51 -8.97 -17.74 8.47
N ALA A 52 -8.27 -18.43 7.58
CA ALA A 52 -7.70 -17.83 6.38
C ALA A 52 -8.76 -17.10 5.51
N ILE A 53 -9.98 -17.65 5.43
CA ILE A 53 -11.08 -17.05 4.68
C ILE A 53 -11.54 -15.73 5.32
N GLU A 54 -11.64 -15.68 6.64
CA GLU A 54 -12.01 -14.45 7.37
C GLU A 54 -10.94 -13.37 7.22
N LEU A 55 -9.66 -13.75 7.27
CA LEU A 55 -8.56 -12.83 7.02
C LEU A 55 -8.63 -12.23 5.61
N GLN A 56 -8.91 -13.06 4.59
CA GLN A 56 -9.08 -12.59 3.21
C GLN A 56 -10.28 -11.65 3.05
N ARG A 57 -11.42 -11.97 3.66
CA ARG A 57 -12.61 -11.09 3.63
C ARG A 57 -12.32 -9.73 4.29
N ARG A 58 -11.64 -9.72 5.43
CA ARG A 58 -11.21 -8.48 6.11
C ARG A 58 -10.23 -7.68 5.26
N ALA A 59 -9.29 -8.35 4.59
CA ALA A 59 -8.32 -7.70 3.71
C ALA A 59 -9.01 -7.03 2.51
N PHE A 60 -9.94 -7.75 1.87
CA PHE A 60 -10.76 -7.20 0.79
C PHE A 60 -11.51 -5.95 1.26
N GLN A 61 -12.23 -6.05 2.37
CA GLN A 61 -13.03 -4.93 2.87
C GLN A 61 -12.17 -3.71 3.22
N ARG A 62 -10.98 -3.90 3.78
CA ARG A 62 -10.07 -2.80 4.13
C ARG A 62 -9.42 -2.14 2.91
N LEU A 63 -9.09 -2.91 1.87
CA LEU A 63 -8.48 -2.39 0.64
C LEU A 63 -9.51 -1.70 -0.28
N HIS A 64 -10.74 -2.19 -0.30
CA HIS A 64 -11.76 -1.74 -1.25
C HIS A 64 -12.87 -0.88 -0.62
N GLY A 65 -12.97 -0.83 0.71
CA GLY A 65 -13.97 -0.04 1.42
C GLY A 65 -15.41 -0.55 1.30
N VAL A 66 -15.60 -1.75 0.73
CA VAL A 66 -16.91 -2.39 0.53
C VAL A 66 -16.91 -3.81 1.11
N PRO A 67 -18.07 -4.34 1.56
CA PRO A 67 -18.15 -5.72 2.02
C PRO A 67 -17.66 -6.72 0.96
N CYS A 68 -16.99 -7.79 1.40
CA CYS A 68 -16.64 -8.89 0.51
C CYS A 68 -17.93 -9.53 -0.01
N PRO A 69 -18.16 -9.63 -1.34
CA PRO A 69 -19.43 -10.11 -1.88
C PRO A 69 -19.57 -11.64 -1.87
N TRP A 70 -18.58 -12.37 -1.36
CA TRP A 70 -18.59 -13.82 -1.22
C TRP A 70 -18.00 -14.29 0.12
#